data_AF-A0A7V5LRQ6-F1
#
_entry.id   AF-A0A7V5LRQ6-F1
#
_cell.length_a   1.000
_cell.length_b   1.000
_cell.length_c   1.000
_cell.angle_alpha   90.00
_cell.angle_beta   90.00
_cell.angle_gamma   90.00
#
_symmetry.space_group_name_H-M   'P 1'
#
loop_
_entity.id
_entity.type
_entity.pdbx_description
1 polymer ?
#
loop_
_entity_poly.entity_id
_entity_poly.type
_entity_poly.pdbx_seq_one_letter_code
_entity_poly.pdbx_strand_id
1 'polypeptide(L)'
;LTGVDLKEYLQEKFSPKKQEEAKVRLIEKEQAIKIEELEIARREKELEATVIKPADARKYQIIAEAEAEEKRAQAEARSKAELLKLEGEALAESIRSKGLAEAQALVEKAKAWEKLNQAALLEMYIDKLPDLAKAVAEPLSKVDKIILVGGEKGPGASRITAQVAEVLAQMPDVVKSLTGVDLKEYLQEKFSPKKQEEAEE
;
A
#
# COMPACT_ATOMS: atom_id res chain seq x y z
N LEU A 1 -100.69 -24.56 -33.66
CA LEU A 1 -100.26 -23.32 -34.35
C LEU A 1 -100.10 -23.66 -35.81
N THR A 2 -101.09 -23.25 -36.60
CA THR A 2 -101.40 -23.68 -37.97
C THR A 2 -100.43 -23.07 -38.98
N GLY A 3 -100.16 -23.74 -40.11
CA GLY A 3 -99.24 -23.29 -41.16
C GLY A 3 -99.57 -21.94 -41.84
N VAL A 4 -100.64 -21.27 -41.42
CA VAL A 4 -100.99 -19.88 -41.80
C VAL A 4 -100.09 -18.88 -41.07
N ASP A 5 -99.79 -19.15 -39.80
CA ASP A 5 -98.99 -18.31 -38.90
C ASP A 5 -97.51 -18.22 -39.36
N LEU A 6 -97.00 -19.32 -39.93
CA LEU A 6 -95.62 -19.38 -40.43
C LEU A 6 -95.41 -18.56 -41.72
N LYS A 7 -96.42 -18.49 -42.60
CA LYS A 7 -96.35 -17.72 -43.85
C LYS A 7 -96.42 -16.22 -43.61
N GLU A 8 -97.28 -15.80 -42.68
CA GLU A 8 -97.41 -14.39 -42.27
C GLU A 8 -96.13 -13.92 -41.56
N TYR A 9 -95.58 -14.74 -40.66
CA TYR A 9 -94.31 -14.46 -39.99
C TYR A 9 -93.13 -14.36 -40.97
N LEU A 10 -93.11 -15.22 -42.00
CA LEU A 10 -92.10 -15.15 -43.06
C LEU A 10 -92.28 -13.92 -43.97
N GLN A 11 -93.51 -13.57 -44.36
CA GLN A 11 -93.78 -12.34 -45.12
C GLN A 11 -93.43 -11.07 -44.34
N GLU A 12 -93.71 -11.05 -43.04
CA GLU A 12 -93.40 -9.91 -42.18
C GLU A 12 -91.89 -9.76 -41.95
N LYS A 13 -91.17 -10.88 -41.79
CA LYS A 13 -89.69 -10.89 -41.70
C LYS A 13 -89.00 -10.50 -43.00
N PHE A 14 -89.55 -10.84 -44.16
CA PHE A 14 -88.99 -10.54 -45.49
C PHE A 14 -89.65 -9.33 -46.17
N SER A 15 -90.40 -8.52 -45.42
CA SER A 15 -90.98 -7.29 -45.96
C SER A 15 -89.89 -6.31 -46.42
N PRO A 16 -90.08 -5.59 -47.55
CA PRO A 16 -89.07 -4.66 -48.07
C PRO A 16 -88.62 -3.61 -47.05
N LYS A 17 -89.53 -3.21 -46.15
CA LYS A 17 -89.28 -2.28 -45.04
C LYS A 17 -88.24 -2.79 -44.04
N LYS A 18 -88.33 -4.06 -43.61
CA LYS A 18 -87.33 -4.65 -42.69
C LYS A 18 -85.95 -4.83 -43.35
N GLN A 19 -85.90 -5.03 -44.67
CA GLN A 19 -84.63 -5.09 -45.41
C GLN A 19 -83.95 -3.72 -45.51
N GLU A 20 -84.71 -2.64 -45.69
CA GLU A 20 -84.19 -1.27 -45.63
C GLU A 20 -83.70 -0.91 -44.23
N GLU A 21 -84.47 -1.22 -43.18
CA GLU A 21 -84.06 -1.01 -41.78
C GLU A 21 -82.78 -1.77 -41.43
N ALA A 22 -82.63 -3.01 -41.90
CA ALA A 22 -81.41 -3.79 -41.71
C ALA A 22 -80.20 -3.17 -42.43
N LYS A 23 -80.38 -2.61 -43.63
CA LYS A 23 -79.32 -1.89 -44.37
C LYS A 23 -78.91 -0.59 -43.68
N VAL A 24 -79.88 0.20 -43.19
CA VAL A 24 -79.62 1.41 -42.41
C VAL A 24 -78.82 1.08 -41.16
N ARG A 25 -79.21 0.04 -40.41
CA ARG A 25 -78.45 -0.43 -39.24
C ARG A 25 -77.04 -0.89 -39.58
N LEU A 26 -76.83 -1.49 -40.75
CA LEU A 26 -75.51 -1.93 -41.18
C LEU A 26 -74.60 -0.73 -41.45
N ILE A 27 -75.12 0.29 -42.16
CA ILE A 27 -74.42 1.55 -42.44
C ILE A 27 -74.12 2.31 -41.15
N GLU A 28 -75.08 2.41 -40.23
CA GLU A 28 -74.87 3.05 -38.92
C GLU A 28 -73.76 2.34 -38.13
N LYS A 29 -73.74 1.01 -38.13
CA LYS A 29 -72.66 0.23 -37.49
C LYS A 29 -71.31 0.44 -38.17
N GLU A 30 -71.26 0.43 -39.50
CA GLU A 30 -70.03 0.69 -40.25
C GLU A 30 -69.50 2.10 -39.99
N GLN A 31 -70.38 3.11 -39.92
CA GLN A 31 -69.99 4.47 -39.56
C GLN A 31 -69.52 4.57 -38.11
N ALA A 32 -70.19 3.89 -37.17
CA ALA A 32 -69.76 3.84 -35.77
C ALA A 32 -68.37 3.22 -35.62
N ILE A 33 -68.11 2.08 -36.27
CA ILE A 33 -66.78 1.43 -36.29
C ILE A 33 -65.73 2.39 -36.85
N LYS A 34 -66.04 3.07 -37.96
CA LYS A 34 -65.11 4.02 -38.59
C LYS A 34 -64.81 5.23 -37.70
N ILE A 35 -65.80 5.74 -36.97
CA ILE A 35 -65.58 6.83 -35.99
C ILE A 35 -64.66 6.34 -34.87
N GLU A 36 -64.91 5.14 -34.35
CA GLU A 36 -64.12 4.57 -33.26
C GLU A 36 -62.67 4.28 -33.68
N GLU A 37 -62.45 3.75 -34.90
CA GLU A 37 -61.10 3.61 -35.49
C GLU A 37 -60.36 4.95 -35.60
N LEU A 38 -61.06 6.02 -36.02
CA LEU A 38 -60.48 7.36 -36.09
C LEU A 38 -60.16 7.92 -34.70
N GLU A 39 -60.99 7.66 -33.69
CA GLU A 39 -60.72 8.05 -32.31
C GLU A 39 -59.52 7.30 -31.71
N ILE A 40 -59.41 5.99 -31.98
CA ILE A 40 -58.26 5.18 -31.58
C ILE A 40 -56.99 5.73 -32.24
N ALA A 41 -57.00 5.95 -33.55
CA ALA A 41 -55.85 6.51 -34.27
C ALA A 41 -55.46 7.91 -33.77
N ARG A 42 -56.43 8.73 -33.38
CA ARG A 42 -56.16 10.04 -32.76
C ARG A 42 -55.52 9.86 -31.38
N ARG A 43 -56.06 8.98 -30.53
CA ARG A 43 -55.52 8.70 -29.20
C ARG A 43 -54.11 8.11 -29.27
N GLU A 44 -53.84 7.22 -30.20
CA GLU A 44 -52.50 6.67 -30.44
C GLU A 44 -51.50 7.77 -30.77
N LYS A 45 -51.85 8.67 -31.72
CA LYS A 45 -51.00 9.81 -32.07
C LYS A 45 -50.79 10.77 -30.90
N GLU A 46 -51.81 10.99 -30.08
CA GLU A 46 -51.70 11.82 -28.88
C GLU A 46 -50.78 11.17 -27.84
N LEU A 47 -50.92 9.87 -27.57
CA LEU A 47 -50.03 9.11 -26.69
C LEU A 47 -48.59 9.07 -27.21
N GLU A 48 -48.41 8.91 -28.50
CA GLU A 48 -47.10 8.94 -29.13
C GLU A 48 -46.43 10.30 -28.93
N ALA A 49 -47.16 11.40 -29.12
CA ALA A 49 -46.65 12.76 -28.97
C ALA A 49 -46.43 13.17 -27.50
N THR A 50 -47.33 12.77 -26.60
CA THR A 50 -47.33 13.27 -25.20
C THR A 50 -46.61 12.35 -24.22
N VAL A 51 -46.55 11.05 -24.50
CA VAL A 51 -45.98 10.05 -23.60
C VAL A 51 -44.72 9.43 -24.21
N ILE A 52 -44.83 8.85 -25.40
CA ILE A 52 -43.73 8.04 -25.97
C ILE A 52 -42.54 8.91 -26.35
N LYS A 53 -42.74 9.94 -27.19
CA LYS A 53 -41.65 10.82 -27.64
C LYS A 53 -40.93 11.51 -26.46
N PRO A 54 -41.64 12.07 -25.46
CA PRO A 54 -40.98 12.63 -24.29
C PRO A 54 -40.26 11.58 -23.44
N ALA A 55 -40.81 10.37 -23.29
CA ALA A 55 -40.16 9.29 -22.57
C ALA A 55 -38.87 8.84 -23.25
N ASP A 56 -38.88 8.70 -24.58
CA ASP A 56 -37.69 8.35 -25.36
C ASP A 56 -36.63 9.46 -25.30
N ALA A 57 -37.04 10.73 -25.39
CA ALA A 57 -36.13 11.86 -25.22
C ALA A 57 -35.48 11.87 -23.83
N ARG A 58 -36.26 11.63 -22.77
CA ARG A 58 -35.74 11.51 -21.38
C ARG A 58 -34.80 10.32 -21.24
N LYS A 59 -35.14 9.16 -21.81
CA LYS A 59 -34.28 7.98 -21.79
C LYS A 59 -32.94 8.27 -22.46
N TYR A 60 -32.96 8.92 -23.61
CA TYR A 60 -31.74 9.31 -24.32
C TYR A 60 -30.90 10.30 -23.50
N GLN A 61 -31.54 11.30 -22.88
CA GLN A 61 -30.87 12.25 -22.00
C GLN A 61 -30.20 11.56 -20.81
N ILE A 62 -30.91 10.67 -20.11
CA ILE A 62 -30.38 9.95 -18.95
C ILE A 62 -29.20 9.06 -19.35
N ILE A 63 -29.30 8.34 -20.48
CA ILE A 63 -28.21 7.49 -20.96
C ILE A 63 -27.00 8.36 -21.32
N ALA A 64 -27.20 9.46 -22.05
CA ALA A 64 -26.11 10.36 -22.43
C ALA A 64 -25.44 11.02 -21.21
N GLU A 65 -26.21 11.40 -20.20
CA GLU A 65 -25.68 11.95 -18.94
C GLU A 65 -24.91 10.90 -18.14
N ALA A 66 -25.44 9.68 -18.01
CA ALA A 66 -24.76 8.58 -17.35
C ALA A 66 -23.45 8.20 -18.05
N GLU A 67 -23.44 8.14 -19.40
CA GLU A 67 -22.22 7.89 -20.17
C GLU A 67 -21.19 9.02 -20.01
N ALA A 68 -21.65 10.27 -19.94
CA ALA A 68 -20.77 11.42 -19.72
C ALA A 68 -20.16 11.39 -18.32
N GLU A 69 -20.96 11.07 -17.30
CA GLU A 69 -20.50 10.92 -15.92
C GLU A 69 -19.52 9.76 -15.77
N GLU A 70 -19.82 8.61 -16.38
CA GLU A 70 -18.91 7.45 -16.38
C GLU A 70 -17.56 7.83 -17.01
N LYS A 71 -17.57 8.46 -18.18
CA LYS A 71 -16.33 8.91 -18.85
C LYS A 71 -15.56 9.91 -18.00
N ARG A 72 -16.25 10.85 -17.35
CA ARG A 72 -15.62 11.80 -16.44
C ARG A 72 -14.99 11.11 -15.24
N ALA A 73 -15.71 10.20 -14.58
CA ALA A 73 -15.21 9.43 -13.45
C ALA A 73 -13.99 8.57 -13.83
N GLN A 74 -14.04 7.91 -15.00
CA GLN A 74 -12.91 7.15 -15.52
C GLN A 74 -11.70 8.04 -15.82
N ALA A 75 -11.91 9.21 -16.43
CA ALA A 75 -10.83 10.16 -16.70
C ALA A 75 -10.19 10.66 -15.39
N GLU A 76 -11.01 11.07 -14.41
CA GLU A 76 -10.52 11.52 -13.10
C GLU A 76 -9.77 10.40 -12.35
N ALA A 77 -10.27 9.16 -12.40
CA ALA A 77 -9.60 8.02 -11.79
C ALA A 77 -8.24 7.74 -12.45
N ARG A 78 -8.17 7.79 -13.79
CA ARG A 78 -6.91 7.64 -14.54
C ARG A 78 -5.92 8.74 -14.19
N SER A 79 -6.35 10.00 -14.19
CA SER A 79 -5.51 11.14 -13.81
C SER A 79 -4.96 11.01 -12.40
N LYS A 80 -5.79 10.60 -11.43
CA LYS A 80 -5.33 10.36 -10.04
C LYS A 80 -4.32 9.22 -9.95
N ALA A 81 -4.54 8.13 -10.67
CA ALA A 81 -3.61 7.00 -10.69
C ALA A 81 -2.25 7.40 -11.30
N GLU A 82 -2.27 8.18 -12.38
CA GLU A 82 -1.05 8.68 -13.02
C GLU A 82 -0.30 9.67 -12.13
N LEU A 83 -1.01 10.59 -11.46
CA LEU A 83 -0.42 11.50 -10.49
C LEU A 83 0.28 10.73 -9.36
N LEU A 84 -0.41 9.76 -8.74
CA LEU A 84 0.15 8.97 -7.65
C LEU A 84 1.39 8.18 -8.10
N LYS A 85 1.37 7.66 -9.34
CA LYS A 85 2.52 6.95 -9.91
C LYS A 85 3.70 7.90 -10.10
N LEU A 86 3.48 9.07 -10.69
CA LEU A 86 4.53 10.08 -10.88
C LEU A 86 5.11 10.58 -9.56
N GLU A 87 4.25 10.82 -8.56
CA GLU A 87 4.68 11.19 -7.20
C GLU A 87 5.49 10.06 -6.55
N GLY A 88 5.02 8.81 -6.67
CA GLY A 88 5.74 7.64 -6.16
C GLY A 88 7.11 7.47 -6.80
N GLU A 89 7.21 7.63 -8.12
CA GLU A 89 8.49 7.59 -8.86
C GLU A 89 9.41 8.74 -8.45
N ALA A 90 8.88 9.96 -8.33
CA ALA A 90 9.66 11.12 -7.90
C ALA A 90 10.19 10.97 -6.46
N LEU A 91 9.37 10.43 -5.54
CA LEU A 91 9.78 10.16 -4.17
C LEU A 91 10.84 9.05 -4.12
N ALA A 92 10.64 7.96 -4.89
CA ALA A 92 11.60 6.88 -4.97
C ALA A 92 12.96 7.37 -5.48
N GLU A 93 12.98 8.18 -6.54
CA GLU A 93 14.24 8.73 -7.08
C GLU A 93 14.88 9.73 -6.11
N SER A 94 14.07 10.53 -5.38
CA SER A 94 14.58 11.42 -4.34
C SER A 94 15.26 10.64 -3.21
N ILE A 95 14.63 9.57 -2.72
CA ILE A 95 15.18 8.71 -1.67
C ILE A 95 16.44 8.01 -2.18
N ARG A 96 16.41 7.47 -3.41
CA ARG A 96 17.57 6.82 -4.02
C ARG A 96 18.74 7.79 -4.15
N SER A 97 18.49 8.99 -4.64
CA SER A 97 19.50 10.04 -4.80
C SER A 97 20.08 10.46 -3.45
N LYS A 98 19.25 10.64 -2.42
CA LYS A 98 19.70 10.95 -1.06
C LYS A 98 20.53 9.80 -0.48
N GLY A 99 20.06 8.56 -0.58
CA GLY A 99 20.78 7.39 -0.09
C GLY A 99 22.14 7.20 -0.78
N LEU A 100 22.21 7.46 -2.09
CA LEU A 100 23.47 7.47 -2.83
C LEU A 100 24.41 8.59 -2.37
N ALA A 101 23.88 9.80 -2.17
CA ALA A 101 24.67 10.93 -1.68
C ALA A 101 25.21 10.69 -0.26
N GLU A 102 24.39 10.14 0.64
CA GLU A 102 24.78 9.78 2.00
C GLU A 102 25.82 8.66 2.01
N ALA A 103 25.65 7.63 1.18
CA ALA A 103 26.62 6.56 1.02
C ALA A 103 27.96 7.08 0.50
N GLN A 104 27.94 7.95 -0.51
CA GLN A 104 29.16 8.61 -1.03
C GLN A 104 29.83 9.47 0.03
N ALA A 105 29.06 10.27 0.77
CA ALA A 105 29.58 11.09 1.86
C ALA A 105 30.24 10.25 2.95
N LEU A 106 29.64 9.09 3.29
CA LEU A 106 30.20 8.16 4.28
C LEU A 106 31.48 7.50 3.78
N VAL A 107 31.54 7.12 2.50
CA VAL A 107 32.76 6.58 1.87
C VAL A 107 33.88 7.63 1.87
N GLU A 108 33.59 8.87 1.48
CA GLU A 108 34.59 9.93 1.50
C GLU A 108 35.04 10.26 2.93
N LYS A 109 34.12 10.23 3.91
CA LYS A 109 34.47 10.35 5.33
C LYS A 109 35.36 9.20 5.79
N ALA A 110 35.05 7.96 5.39
CA ALA A 110 35.87 6.79 5.71
C ALA A 110 37.27 6.88 5.08
N LYS A 111 37.38 7.31 3.82
CA LYS A 111 38.66 7.58 3.16
C LYS A 111 39.43 8.71 3.84
N ALA A 112 38.74 9.76 4.29
CA ALA A 112 39.37 10.84 5.05
C ALA A 112 39.91 10.32 6.37
N TRP A 113 39.18 9.43 7.05
CA TRP A 113 39.62 8.78 8.29
C TRP A 113 40.77 7.80 8.07
N GLU A 114 40.78 7.08 6.95
CA GLU A 114 41.90 6.22 6.56
C GLU A 114 43.19 7.05 6.30
N LYS A 115 43.05 8.20 5.66
CA LYS A 115 44.16 9.14 5.40
C LYS A 115 44.63 9.88 6.66
N LEU A 116 43.76 10.03 7.65
CA LEU A 116 44.08 10.48 8.99
C LEU A 116 44.82 9.34 9.73
N ASN A 117 46.10 9.19 9.39
CA ASN A 117 47.08 8.30 10.00
C ASN A 117 47.01 8.26 11.54
N GLN A 118 47.59 7.22 12.15
CA GLN A 118 47.68 6.90 13.59
C GLN A 118 47.76 8.10 14.56
N ALA A 119 48.36 9.23 14.15
CA ALA A 119 48.42 10.48 14.92
C ALA A 119 47.04 11.12 15.20
N ALA A 120 46.13 11.17 14.23
CA ALA A 120 44.80 11.77 14.42
C ALA A 120 43.90 10.88 15.29
N LEU A 121 44.04 9.56 15.17
CA LEU A 121 43.38 8.61 16.06
C LEU A 121 43.91 8.75 17.49
N LEU A 122 45.22 8.93 17.67
CA LEU A 122 45.83 9.15 18.98
C LEU A 122 45.33 10.46 19.61
N GLU A 123 45.22 11.55 18.85
CA GLU A 123 44.69 12.82 19.34
C GLU A 123 43.22 12.71 19.78
N MET A 124 42.37 12.04 18.99
CA MET A 124 40.99 11.72 19.42
C MET A 124 40.93 10.85 20.68
N TYR A 125 41.84 9.89 20.82
CA TYR A 125 41.92 9.07 22.03
C TYR A 125 42.31 9.93 23.22
N ILE A 126 43.34 10.76 23.09
CA ILE A 126 43.80 11.69 24.15
C ILE A 126 42.67 12.64 24.57
N ASP A 127 41.87 13.15 23.63
CA ASP A 127 40.71 14.01 23.93
C ASP A 127 39.61 13.27 24.71
N LYS A 128 39.45 11.96 24.51
CA LYS A 128 38.45 11.12 25.20
C LYS A 128 38.97 10.48 26.49
N LEU A 129 40.28 10.48 26.73
CA LEU A 129 40.87 9.95 27.95
C LEU A 129 40.36 10.63 29.24
N PRO A 130 40.15 11.97 29.32
CA PRO A 130 39.60 12.61 30.51
C PRO A 130 38.19 12.12 30.87
N ASP A 131 37.33 11.92 29.87
CA ASP A 131 35.98 11.40 30.06
C ASP A 131 36.02 9.96 30.61
N LEU A 132 36.90 9.13 30.05
CA LEU A 132 37.11 7.76 30.50
C LEU A 132 37.68 7.72 31.93
N ALA A 133 38.70 8.54 32.21
CA ALA A 133 39.29 8.66 33.53
C ALA A 133 38.27 9.12 34.57
N LYS A 134 37.40 10.07 34.21
CA LYS A 134 36.30 10.52 35.07
C LYS A 134 35.28 9.42 35.30
N ALA A 135 34.88 8.66 34.27
CA ALA A 135 33.95 7.55 34.39
C ALA A 135 34.51 6.40 35.26
N VAL A 136 35.81 6.12 35.17
CA VAL A 136 36.49 5.11 36.02
C VAL A 136 36.71 5.63 37.44
N ALA A 137 37.02 6.91 37.61
CA ALA A 137 37.21 7.52 38.91
C ALA A 137 35.90 7.81 39.65
N GLU A 138 34.76 7.90 38.96
CA GLU A 138 33.48 8.25 39.58
C GLU A 138 32.98 7.19 40.60
N PRO A 139 33.07 5.87 40.36
CA PRO A 139 32.77 4.88 41.38
C PRO A 139 33.80 4.88 42.52
N LEU A 140 35.09 5.11 42.21
CA LEU A 140 36.17 5.12 43.19
C LEU A 140 36.13 6.35 44.11
N SER A 141 35.68 7.50 43.60
CA SER A 141 35.51 8.74 44.38
C SER A 141 34.36 8.66 45.38
N LYS A 142 33.43 7.70 45.20
CA LYS A 142 32.32 7.41 46.12
C LYS A 142 32.70 6.41 47.23
N VAL A 143 33.94 5.92 47.27
CA VAL A 143 34.42 4.99 48.29
C VAL A 143 35.32 5.73 49.29
N ASP A 144 34.75 6.14 50.42
CA ASP A 144 35.47 6.92 51.45
C ASP A 144 36.49 6.11 52.27
N LYS A 145 36.30 4.78 52.38
CA LYS A 145 37.17 3.92 53.22
C LYS A 145 37.16 2.47 52.77
N ILE A 146 38.23 2.03 52.10
CA ILE A 146 38.51 0.61 51.89
C ILE A 146 39.14 0.07 53.19
N ILE A 147 38.34 -0.57 54.05
CA ILE A 147 38.87 -1.29 55.20
C ILE A 147 39.35 -2.65 54.68
N LEU A 148 40.66 -2.78 54.50
CA LEU A 148 41.29 -4.08 54.27
C LEU A 148 41.14 -4.90 55.55
N VAL A 149 40.14 -5.78 55.61
CA VAL A 149 39.98 -6.72 56.73
C VAL A 149 41.03 -7.81 56.55
N GLY A 150 42.22 -7.55 57.09
CA GLY A 150 43.30 -8.54 57.17
C GLY A 150 42.91 -9.64 58.15
N GLY A 151 42.51 -10.79 57.62
CA GLY A 151 42.54 -12.04 58.38
C GLY A 151 43.98 -12.40 58.73
N GLU A 152 44.22 -12.74 59.99
CA GLU A 152 45.52 -13.09 60.56
C GLU A 152 46.28 -14.11 59.68
N LYS A 153 47.24 -13.61 58.87
CA LYS A 153 48.58 -14.15 58.57
C LYS A 153 49.12 -13.62 57.23
N GLY A 154 50.00 -12.61 57.32
CA GLY A 154 50.93 -12.18 56.27
C GLY A 154 50.46 -11.01 55.38
N PRO A 155 51.37 -10.29 54.68
CA PRO A 155 51.03 -9.12 53.88
C PRO A 155 50.01 -9.48 52.78
N GLY A 156 48.80 -8.91 52.86
CA GLY A 156 47.69 -9.20 51.94
C GLY A 156 47.97 -8.87 50.48
N ALA A 157 48.91 -7.95 50.20
CA ALA A 157 49.32 -7.62 48.84
C ALA A 157 49.93 -8.83 48.12
N SER A 158 50.73 -9.66 48.80
CA SER A 158 51.40 -10.81 48.17
C SER A 158 50.42 -11.93 47.77
N ARG A 159 49.31 -12.11 48.50
CA ARG A 159 48.25 -13.05 48.12
C ARG A 159 47.38 -12.53 46.99
N ILE A 160 47.09 -11.23 46.97
CA ILE A 160 46.35 -10.61 45.86
C ILE A 160 47.17 -10.70 44.58
N THR A 161 48.46 -10.37 44.61
CA THR A 161 49.34 -10.51 43.44
C THR A 161 49.42 -11.96 42.98
N ALA A 162 49.49 -12.93 43.90
CA ALA A 162 49.49 -14.35 43.55
C ALA A 162 48.15 -14.81 42.94
N GLN A 163 47.01 -14.41 43.52
CA GLN A 163 45.69 -14.72 42.98
C GLN A 163 45.44 -14.07 41.62
N VAL A 164 45.87 -12.82 41.43
CA VAL A 164 45.77 -12.13 40.15
C VAL A 164 46.63 -12.83 39.10
N ALA A 165 47.85 -13.27 39.46
CA ALA A 165 48.69 -14.04 38.56
C ALA A 165 48.05 -15.40 38.18
N GLU A 166 47.40 -16.07 39.14
CA GLU A 166 46.72 -17.36 38.92
C GLU A 166 45.48 -17.20 38.02
N VAL A 167 44.66 -16.17 38.24
CA VAL A 167 43.50 -15.86 37.39
C VAL A 167 43.94 -15.48 35.97
N LEU A 168 45.00 -14.67 35.85
CA LEU A 168 45.54 -14.29 34.54
C LEU A 168 46.14 -15.49 33.79
N ALA A 169 46.72 -16.46 34.51
CA ALA A 169 47.21 -17.69 33.91
C ALA A 169 46.08 -18.58 33.38
N GLN A 170 44.92 -18.59 34.04
CA GLN A 170 43.74 -19.38 33.64
C GLN A 170 42.88 -18.69 32.57
N MET A 171 43.03 -17.38 32.40
CA MET A 171 42.20 -16.59 31.49
C MET A 171 42.26 -17.03 30.01
N PRO A 172 43.43 -17.38 29.42
CA PRO A 172 43.49 -17.85 28.03
C PRO A 172 42.66 -19.11 27.80
N ASP A 173 42.67 -20.04 28.75
CA ASP A 173 41.93 -21.30 28.65
C ASP A 173 40.41 -21.07 28.73
N VAL A 174 39.97 -20.14 29.60
CA VAL A 174 38.55 -19.78 29.71
C VAL A 174 38.04 -19.17 28.41
N VAL A 175 38.78 -18.21 27.83
CA VAL A 175 38.35 -17.58 26.58
C VAL A 175 38.36 -18.60 25.43
N LYS A 176 39.38 -19.46 25.35
CA LYS A 176 39.44 -20.55 24.37
C LYS A 176 38.25 -21.51 24.51
N SER A 177 37.87 -21.87 25.74
CA SER A 177 36.73 -22.78 25.99
C SER A 177 35.37 -22.17 25.60
N LEU A 178 35.19 -20.86 25.77
CA LEU A 178 33.92 -20.18 25.51
C LEU A 178 33.74 -19.73 24.06
N THR A 179 34.85 -19.38 23.39
CA THR A 179 34.82 -18.75 22.06
C THR A 179 35.46 -19.60 20.97
N GLY A 180 36.20 -20.65 21.34
CA GLY A 180 36.98 -21.49 20.42
C GLY A 180 38.28 -20.82 19.93
N VAL A 181 38.58 -19.59 20.34
CA VAL A 181 39.74 -18.82 19.87
C VAL A 181 40.93 -19.02 20.79
N ASP A 182 42.06 -19.49 20.24
CA ASP A 182 43.32 -19.57 20.98
C ASP A 182 44.05 -18.22 20.93
N LEU A 183 44.03 -17.48 22.05
CA LEU A 183 44.68 -16.17 22.12
C LEU A 183 46.20 -16.26 21.92
N LYS A 184 46.83 -17.39 22.26
CA LYS A 184 48.27 -17.54 22.10
C LYS A 184 48.64 -17.62 20.61
N GLU A 185 47.88 -18.37 19.83
CA GLU A 185 48.04 -18.45 18.38
C GLU A 185 47.69 -17.10 17.72
N TYR A 186 46.60 -16.46 18.12
CA TYR A 186 46.20 -15.16 17.60
C TYR A 186 47.26 -14.08 17.84
N LEU A 187 47.86 -14.06 19.04
CA LEU A 187 48.95 -13.14 19.35
C LEU A 187 50.23 -13.49 18.58
N GLN A 188 50.57 -14.77 18.43
CA GLN A 188 51.73 -15.17 17.62
C GLN A 188 51.55 -14.82 16.14
N GLU A 189 50.35 -14.96 15.58
CA GLU A 189 50.05 -14.58 14.19
C GLU A 189 50.15 -13.07 13.96
N LYS A 190 49.69 -12.26 14.93
CA LYS A 190 49.73 -10.79 14.84
C LYS A 190 51.09 -10.17 15.18
N PHE A 191 51.91 -10.84 15.99
CA PHE A 191 53.18 -10.31 16.50
C PHE A 191 54.43 -11.04 15.98
N SER A 192 54.31 -12.06 15.13
CA SER A 192 55.46 -12.60 14.39
C SER A 192 55.84 -11.67 13.24
N PRO A 193 57.11 -11.25 13.09
CA PRO A 193 57.53 -10.46 11.94
C PRO A 193 57.47 -11.32 10.67
N LYS A 194 56.53 -11.02 9.77
CA LYS A 194 56.46 -11.62 8.44
C LYS A 194 57.76 -11.32 7.68
N LYS A 195 58.52 -12.37 7.37
CA LYS A 195 59.56 -12.37 6.34
C LYS A 195 58.88 -11.94 5.03
N GLN A 196 59.24 -10.77 4.51
CA GLN A 196 58.87 -10.33 3.17
C GLN A 196 59.60 -11.24 2.18
N GLU A 197 58.85 -12.00 1.38
CA GLU A 197 59.35 -12.57 0.14
C GLU A 197 59.49 -11.40 -0.84
N GLU A 198 60.73 -11.17 -1.28
CA GLU A 198 61.11 -10.19 -2.29
C GLU A 198 60.52 -10.59 -3.64
N ALA A 199 60.06 -9.57 -4.34
CA ALA A 199 59.42 -9.62 -5.64
C ALA A 199 60.36 -10.16 -6.73
N GLU A 200 59.79 -10.94 -7.63
CA GLU A 200 60.36 -11.23 -8.96
C GLU A 200 60.64 -9.93 -9.70
N GLU A 201 61.87 -9.79 -10.20
CA GLU A 201 62.26 -8.89 -11.30
C GLU A 201 62.70 -9.76 -12.49
#